data_AF-A0A5N8HKJ1-F1
#
_entry.id   AF-A0A5N8HKJ1-F1
#
_cell.length_a   1.000
_cell.length_b   1.000
_cell.length_c   1.000
_cell.angle_alpha   90.00
_cell.angle_beta   90.00
_cell.angle_gamma   90.00
#
_symmetry.space_group_name_H-M   'P 1'
#
loop_
_entity.id
_entity.type
_entity.pdbx_description
1 polymer ?
#
loop_
_entity_poly.entity_id
_entity_poly.type
_entity_poly.pdbx_seq_one_letter_code
_entity_poly.pdbx_strand_id
1 'polypeptide(L)' 'MTILSQENPVILLLENMLEALSTAPDNINNERRRRRYLLNWLDTARQMREFRGMAEEFTTLRKLLAT' A
#
# COMPACT_ATOMS: atom_id res chain seq x y z
N MET A 1 12.17 14.82 -13.14
CA MET A 1 12.48 13.38 -13.29
C MET A 1 11.14 12.66 -13.19
N THR A 2 10.45 12.50 -14.32
CA THR A 2 9.16 11.80 -14.39
C THR A 2 9.45 10.32 -14.52
N ILE A 3 9.35 9.59 -13.41
CA ILE A 3 9.42 8.13 -13.42
C ILE A 3 8.22 7.65 -14.25
N LEU A 4 8.48 6.76 -15.19
CA LEU A 4 7.50 6.12 -16.06
C LEU A 4 6.63 5.14 -15.22
N SER A 5 5.89 5.66 -14.23
CA SER A 5 5.11 4.85 -13.26
C SER A 5 3.89 4.13 -13.89
N GLN A 6 3.71 4.16 -15.21
CA GLN A 6 2.58 3.53 -15.88
C GLN A 6 2.82 2.07 -16.32
N GLU A 7 4.06 1.56 -16.30
CA GLU A 7 4.33 0.20 -16.80
C GLU A 7 4.25 -0.90 -15.72
N ASN A 8 4.27 -0.54 -14.43
CA ASN A 8 4.21 -1.54 -13.35
C ASN A 8 3.21 -1.15 -12.26
N PRO A 9 2.05 -1.82 -12.16
CA PRO A 9 1.03 -1.48 -11.18
C PRO A 9 1.48 -1.75 -9.72
N VAL A 10 2.54 -2.55 -9.52
CA VAL A 10 3.19 -2.74 -8.21
C VAL A 10 3.93 -1.47 -7.77
N ILE A 11 4.59 -0.77 -8.68
CA ILE A 11 5.28 0.49 -8.36
C ILE A 11 4.26 1.51 -7.91
N LEU A 12 3.17 1.67 -8.66
CA LEU A 12 2.05 2.55 -8.29
C LEU A 12 1.46 2.18 -6.92
N LEU A 13 1.30 0.89 -6.64
CA LEU A 13 0.81 0.42 -5.35
C LEU A 13 1.75 0.81 -4.20
N LEU A 14 3.06 0.64 -4.39
CA LEU A 14 4.07 1.01 -3.38
C LEU A 14 4.16 2.53 -3.19
N GLU A 15 4.10 3.31 -4.27
CA GLU A 15 4.05 4.78 -4.22
C GLU A 15 2.83 5.24 -3.41
N ASN A 16 1.65 4.69 -3.70
CA ASN A 16 0.42 5.02 -2.98
C ASN A 16 0.47 4.56 -1.50
N MET A 17 1.15 3.45 -1.19
CA MET A 17 1.40 3.05 0.22
C MET A 17 2.30 4.04 0.96
N LEU A 18 3.35 4.55 0.29
CA LEU A 18 4.25 5.55 0.87
C LEU A 18 3.54 6.88 1.09
N GLU A 19 2.72 7.32 0.13
CA GLU A 19 1.89 8.51 0.27
C GLU A 19 0.88 8.36 1.41
N ALA A 20 0.23 7.19 1.53
CA ALA A 20 -0.67 6.90 2.63
C ALA A 20 0.04 6.99 3.99
N LEU A 21 1.31 6.56 4.09
CA LEU A 21 2.11 6.69 5.31
C LEU A 21 2.54 8.13 5.59
N SER A 22 2.82 8.91 4.56
CA SER A 22 3.23 10.32 4.68
C SER A 22 2.06 11.21 5.13
N THR A 23 0.85 10.90 4.66
CA THR A 23 -0.40 11.59 5.04
C THR A 23 -1.02 11.05 6.34
N ALA A 24 -0.41 10.02 6.91
CA ALA A 24 -0.93 9.36 8.09
C ALA A 24 -0.74 10.25 9.35
N PRO A 25 -1.65 10.21 10.34
CA PRO A 25 -1.52 11.04 11.54
C PRO A 25 -0.21 10.79 12.29
N ASP A 26 0.46 11.81 12.81
CA ASP A 26 1.76 11.73 13.53
C ASP A 26 1.84 10.66 14.66
N ASN A 27 0.69 10.12 15.12
CA ASN A 27 0.64 9.11 16.16
C ASN A 27 1.10 7.69 15.74
N ILE A 28 1.44 7.49 14.46
CA ILE A 28 1.89 6.18 13.95
C ILE A 28 3.38 5.92 14.17
N ASN A 29 3.95 6.42 15.26
CA ASN A 29 5.36 6.21 15.61
C ASN A 29 5.71 4.77 15.99
N ASN A 30 4.70 3.92 16.26
CA ASN A 30 4.93 2.49 16.50
C ASN A 30 4.71 1.68 15.22
N GLU A 31 5.69 0.83 14.89
CA GLU A 31 5.66 -0.06 13.74
C GLU A 31 4.37 -0.90 13.66
N ARG A 32 3.87 -1.39 14.81
CA ARG A 32 2.61 -2.14 14.88
C ARG A 32 1.41 -1.32 14.42
N ARG A 33 1.40 0.00 14.69
CA ARG A 33 0.35 0.90 14.20
C ARG A 33 0.53 1.18 12.71
N ARG A 34 1.76 1.32 12.21
CA ARG A 34 2.05 1.51 10.77
C ARG A 34 1.59 0.31 9.95
N ARG A 35 1.93 -0.89 10.40
CA ARG A 35 1.48 -2.15 9.79
C ARG A 35 -0.06 -2.24 9.75
N ARG A 36 -0.74 -1.96 10.86
CA ARG A 36 -2.23 -1.92 10.90
C ARG A 36 -2.84 -0.88 9.97
N TYR A 37 -2.25 0.31 9.93
CA TYR A 37 -2.71 1.38 9.04
C TYR A 37 -2.60 0.95 7.57
N LEU A 38 -1.44 0.41 7.17
CA LEU A 38 -1.22 -0.12 5.82
C LEU A 38 -2.14 -1.31 5.50
N LEU A 39 -2.42 -2.20 6.45
CA LEU A 39 -3.36 -3.30 6.25
C LEU A 39 -4.79 -2.80 5.94
N ASN A 40 -5.26 -1.81 6.72
CA ASN A 40 -6.57 -1.20 6.47
C ASN A 40 -6.60 -0.45 5.13
N TRP A 41 -5.50 0.23 4.80
CA TRP A 41 -5.36 0.92 3.52
C TRP A 41 -5.38 -0.08 2.35
N LEU A 42 -4.66 -1.21 2.44
CA LEU A 42 -4.65 -2.27 1.42
C LEU A 42 -6.05 -2.88 1.19
N ASP A 43 -6.81 -3.09 2.26
CA ASP A 43 -8.19 -3.59 2.17
C ASP A 43 -9.14 -2.63 1.42
N THR A 44 -8.78 -1.35 1.35
CA THR A 44 -9.48 -0.31 0.58
C THR A 44 -8.92 -0.22 -0.85
N ALA A 45 -7.60 -0.22 -0.99
CA ALA A 45 -6.91 -0.14 -2.27
C ALA A 45 -7.26 -1.30 -3.22
N ARG A 46 -7.49 -2.51 -2.69
CA ARG A 46 -7.91 -3.68 -3.49
C ARG A 46 -9.24 -3.47 -4.25
N GLN A 47 -10.06 -2.49 -3.84
CA GLN A 47 -11.33 -2.17 -4.49
C GLN A 47 -11.16 -1.14 -5.63
N MET A 48 -10.00 -0.48 -5.70
CA MET A 48 -9.71 0.51 -6.73
C MET A 48 -9.51 -0.18 -8.08
N ARG A 49 -10.06 0.44 -9.14
CA ARG A 49 -9.95 -0.12 -10.50
C ARG A 49 -8.51 -0.21 -11.00
N GLU A 50 -7.64 0.67 -10.53
CA GLU A 50 -6.23 0.76 -10.93
C GLU A 50 -5.41 -0.47 -10.52
N PHE A 51 -5.84 -1.18 -9.46
CA PHE A 51 -5.15 -2.37 -8.95
C PHE A 51 -5.89 -3.67 -9.23
N ARG A 52 -6.86 -3.63 -10.15
CA ARG A 52 -7.66 -4.81 -10.51
C ARG A 52 -6.76 -5.85 -11.18
N GLY A 53 -6.72 -7.06 -10.62
CA GLY A 53 -5.87 -8.16 -11.12
C GLY A 53 -4.62 -8.42 -10.28
N MET A 54 -4.32 -7.59 -9.28
CA MET A 54 -3.13 -7.74 -8.42
C MET A 54 -3.38 -8.58 -7.14
N ALA A 55 -4.24 -9.60 -7.23
CA ALA A 55 -4.70 -10.33 -6.04
C ALA A 55 -3.55 -11.02 -5.28
N GLU A 56 -2.53 -11.49 -6.00
CA GLU A 56 -1.35 -12.14 -5.42
C GLU A 56 -0.45 -11.14 -4.69
N GLU A 57 -0.26 -9.95 -5.24
CA GLU A 57 0.54 -8.88 -4.66
C GLU A 57 -0.12 -8.34 -3.40
N PHE A 58 -1.44 -8.11 -3.41
CA PHE A 58 -2.19 -7.77 -2.19
C PHE A 58 -2.08 -8.86 -1.13
N THR A 59 -2.19 -10.12 -1.52
CA THR A 59 -2.06 -11.25 -0.59
C THR A 59 -0.66 -11.32 0.02
N THR A 60 0.38 -11.10 -0.79
CA THR A 60 1.78 -11.11 -0.36
C THR A 60 2.08 -9.94 0.57
N LEU A 61 1.69 -8.71 0.21
CA LEU A 61 1.85 -7.52 1.05
C LEU A 61 1.10 -7.66 2.38
N ARG A 62 -0.12 -8.20 2.35
CA ARG A 62 -0.91 -8.46 3.55
C ARG A 62 -0.22 -9.46 4.48
N LYS A 63 0.39 -10.53 3.94
CA LYS A 63 1.18 -11.49 4.74
C LYS A 63 2.42 -10.83 5.35
N LEU A 64 3.15 -10.03 4.58
CA LEU A 64 4.34 -9.31 5.05
C LEU A 64 4.01 -8.35 6.20
N LEU A 65 2.90 -7.61 6.08
CA LEU A 65 2.46 -6.66 7.11
C LEU A 65 1.80 -7.32 8.33
N ALA A 66 1.34 -8.56 8.20
CA ALA A 66 0.75 -9.35 9.28
C ALA A 66 1.78 -10.16 10.09
N THR A 67 3.03 -10.23 9.62
CA THR A 67 4.19 -10.72 10.39
C THR A 67 4.61 -9.65 11.40
#